data_AF-A0A7X6Q3J3-F1
#
_entry.id   AF-A0A7X6Q3J3-F1
#
_cell.length_a   1.000
_cell.length_b   1.000
_cell.length_c   1.000
_cell.angle_alpha   90.00
_cell.angle_beta   90.00
_cell.angle_gamma   90.00
#
_symmetry.space_group_name_H-M   'P 1'
#
loop_
_entity.id
_entity.type
_entity.pdbx_description
1 polymer ?
#
loop_
_entity_poly.entity_id
_entity_poly.type
_entity_poly.pdbx_seq_one_letter_code
_entity_poly.pdbx_strand_id
1 'polypeptide(L)'
;MFSNQAKLQKVQGWSVSSSLALVFVLIVFLPIAALAMHSMSSGVDHWSNLLRYVLPTATKNTLILLAGVAIVVSLIGTTTSWLVTAFHFPTRKILIWALLLPLSLPAYIMAFAYVDLLHPLGPIQGFIRDLLGYSSPRDFRLPDARSMWGGVLVMSMSLYPYVYFSTRAMFINQPVNLIEAARILGCSPRQAFLRVILPLARPAIVIGVVLALLETLNDIGASEFLGIQTLTTSIFNTWGARSNLGGAAQIACIMLGVVVLLIYIERHARRNQRFSNTQRMSTVKPRELKGWKGIAAMVYCWIPITLGFIAPVWYLAWETYKRFAQGQIISNNLWHSAWNTVYVSLVATIVTVLVGLLIVWVMRDPRFKFKKLYSRIGSLGYAIPGTVLAIGLLTPYAWFDTGFSKLMTALFGLPPQLYIMGGIAGLVIAYMVRFLAMTIGSLEAGYERIPLQLDTASRSLGQSYGTTFFRVHLPLLRPAIGTGALLVFVDTMKELSITLLLRPMNFETLATWLYAEAARGTYEEGVIAALLIVAVGLIPVIILARSQDKIKY
;
A
#
# COMPACT_ATOMS: atom_id res chain seq x y z
N MET A 1 12.33 -12.50 52.16
CA MET A 1 12.10 -13.25 50.90
C MET A 1 11.93 -12.38 49.64
N PHE A 2 12.07 -11.03 49.74
CA PHE A 2 11.93 -10.10 48.60
C PHE A 2 13.26 -9.60 47.99
N SER A 3 14.44 -10.03 48.48
CA SER A 3 15.74 -9.53 47.99
C SER A 3 16.40 -10.38 46.90
N ASN A 4 15.85 -11.54 46.54
CA ASN A 4 16.45 -12.44 45.53
C ASN A 4 15.88 -12.31 44.11
N GLN A 5 14.81 -11.54 43.88
CA GLN A 5 14.33 -11.26 42.52
C GLN A 5 15.27 -10.30 41.75
N ALA A 6 16.09 -9.51 42.45
CA ALA A 6 17.05 -8.60 41.82
C ALA A 6 18.31 -9.31 41.29
N LYS A 7 18.62 -10.54 41.73
CA LYS A 7 19.87 -11.25 41.38
C LYS A 7 19.77 -12.23 40.19
N LEU A 8 18.61 -12.36 39.56
CA LEU A 8 18.42 -13.15 38.32
C LEU A 8 18.37 -12.31 37.04
N GLN A 9 18.67 -11.00 37.11
CA GLN A 9 19.03 -10.21 35.93
C GLN A 9 20.52 -10.34 35.64
N LYS A 10 21.02 -11.59 35.49
CA LYS A 10 22.26 -11.77 34.73
C LYS A 10 22.00 -11.19 33.34
N VAL A 11 22.80 -10.21 32.95
CA VAL A 11 22.89 -9.68 31.60
C VAL A 11 23.31 -10.85 30.71
N GLN A 12 22.33 -11.61 30.23
CA GLN A 12 22.55 -12.55 29.15
C GLN A 12 22.96 -11.70 27.95
N GLY A 13 24.13 -12.00 27.39
CA GLY A 13 24.62 -11.37 26.17
C GLY A 13 23.60 -11.50 25.03
N TRP A 14 23.88 -10.83 23.91
CA TRP A 14 23.03 -10.88 22.72
C TRP A 14 22.57 -12.33 22.43
N SER A 15 21.26 -12.55 22.46
CA SER A 15 20.71 -13.84 22.06
C SER A 15 20.92 -14.02 20.55
N VAL A 16 21.05 -15.27 20.10
CA VAL A 16 21.11 -15.61 18.66
C VAL A 16 19.91 -15.01 17.90
N SER A 17 18.73 -15.00 18.52
CA SER A 17 17.52 -14.36 17.96
C SER A 17 17.66 -12.85 17.81
N SER A 18 18.34 -12.16 18.74
CA SER A 18 18.60 -10.73 18.65
C SER A 18 19.59 -10.42 17.52
N SER A 19 20.63 -11.24 17.37
CA SER A 19 21.58 -11.11 16.26
C SER A 19 20.91 -11.35 14.91
N LEU A 20 20.07 -12.38 14.81
CA LEU A 20 19.33 -12.69 13.58
C LEU A 20 18.33 -11.58 13.23
N ALA A 21 17.61 -11.05 14.22
CA ALA A 21 16.71 -9.91 14.01
C ALA A 21 17.48 -8.67 13.56
N LEU A 22 18.71 -8.45 14.07
CA LEU A 22 19.56 -7.37 13.60
C LEU A 22 19.92 -7.52 12.13
N VAL A 23 20.26 -8.73 11.68
CA VAL A 23 20.58 -9.00 10.27
C VAL A 23 19.41 -8.59 9.38
N PHE A 24 18.18 -8.99 9.71
CA PHE A 24 17.00 -8.60 8.94
C PHE A 24 16.77 -7.08 8.94
N VAL A 25 17.01 -6.43 10.07
CA VAL A 25 16.93 -4.98 10.19
C VAL A 25 18.00 -4.27 9.34
N LEU A 26 19.21 -4.82 9.26
CA LEU A 26 20.28 -4.30 8.40
C LEU A 26 19.95 -4.49 6.91
N ILE A 27 19.31 -5.59 6.52
CA ILE A 27 18.86 -5.82 5.14
C ILE A 27 17.95 -4.70 4.64
N VAL A 28 17.08 -4.15 5.50
CA VAL A 28 16.20 -3.02 5.15
C VAL A 28 17.00 -1.75 4.82
N PHE A 29 18.20 -1.58 5.38
CA PHE A 29 19.05 -0.41 5.12
C PHE A 29 19.96 -0.55 3.90
N LEU A 30 20.31 -1.78 3.51
CA LEU A 30 21.17 -2.05 2.36
C LEU A 30 20.76 -1.30 1.08
N PRO A 31 19.48 -1.27 0.66
CA PRO A 31 19.11 -0.55 -0.55
C PRO A 31 19.34 0.96 -0.46
N ILE A 32 19.10 1.57 0.70
CA ILE A 32 19.31 3.00 0.89
C ILE A 32 20.81 3.32 0.82
N ALA A 33 21.64 2.50 1.47
CA ALA A 33 23.09 2.65 1.44
C ALA A 33 23.64 2.48 0.01
N ALA A 34 23.17 1.47 -0.72
CA ALA A 34 23.57 1.21 -2.10
C ALA A 34 23.22 2.38 -3.04
N LEU A 35 22.01 2.92 -2.92
CA LEU A 35 21.60 4.09 -3.72
C LEU A 35 22.45 5.31 -3.41
N ALA A 36 22.76 5.57 -2.14
CA ALA A 36 23.62 6.68 -1.75
C ALA A 36 25.03 6.54 -2.36
N MET A 37 25.62 5.33 -2.31
CA MET A 37 26.91 5.05 -2.92
C MET A 37 26.90 5.29 -4.44
N HIS A 38 25.91 4.75 -5.15
CA HIS A 38 25.80 4.91 -6.62
C HIS A 38 25.53 6.34 -7.05
N SER A 39 24.73 7.07 -6.27
CA SER A 39 24.44 8.48 -6.53
C SER A 39 25.70 9.34 -6.46
N MET A 40 26.60 9.03 -5.51
CA MET A 40 27.88 9.72 -5.31
C MET A 40 28.98 9.32 -6.30
N SER A 41 29.00 8.06 -6.75
CA SER A 41 30.02 7.56 -7.69
C SER A 41 29.77 7.97 -9.15
N SER A 42 28.57 8.44 -9.47
CA SER A 42 28.17 8.86 -10.80
C SER A 42 28.69 10.27 -11.08
N GLY A 43 29.63 10.42 -12.02
CA GLY A 43 30.37 11.66 -12.29
C GLY A 43 29.49 12.92 -12.54
N VAL A 44 30.10 14.10 -12.38
CA VAL A 44 29.42 15.42 -12.43
C VAL A 44 28.67 15.67 -13.74
N ASP A 45 29.15 15.12 -14.87
CA ASP A 45 28.50 15.25 -16.18
C ASP A 45 27.14 14.51 -16.28
N HIS A 46 26.92 13.50 -15.45
CA HIS A 46 25.62 12.82 -15.38
C HIS A 46 24.59 13.67 -14.63
N TRP A 47 25.03 14.39 -13.59
CA TRP A 47 24.20 15.33 -12.84
C TRP A 47 23.72 16.48 -13.71
N SER A 48 24.59 17.07 -14.54
CA SER A 48 24.24 18.21 -15.38
C SER A 48 23.14 17.86 -16.41
N ASN A 49 23.24 16.68 -17.04
CA ASN A 49 22.25 16.20 -18.00
C ASN A 49 20.90 15.87 -17.32
N LEU A 50 20.92 15.20 -16.17
CA LEU A 50 19.70 14.88 -15.44
C LEU A 50 18.98 16.13 -14.93
N LEU A 51 19.73 17.09 -14.36
CA LEU A 51 19.20 18.36 -13.88
C LEU A 51 18.61 19.20 -15.02
N ARG A 52 19.12 19.06 -16.25
CA ARG A 52 18.66 19.84 -17.39
C ARG A 52 17.48 19.21 -18.13
N TYR A 53 17.46 17.90 -18.31
CA TYR A 53 16.54 17.24 -19.24
C TYR A 53 15.50 16.33 -18.59
N VAL A 54 15.73 15.83 -17.37
CA VAL A 54 14.86 14.81 -16.75
C VAL A 54 14.20 15.34 -15.48
N LEU A 55 15.01 15.82 -14.52
CA LEU A 55 14.55 16.18 -13.19
C LEU A 55 13.52 17.32 -13.14
N PRO A 56 13.62 18.40 -13.93
CA PRO A 56 12.64 19.49 -13.87
C PRO A 56 11.24 19.01 -14.24
N THR A 57 11.11 18.27 -15.33
CA THR A 57 9.83 17.72 -15.82
C THR A 57 9.31 16.66 -14.87
N ALA A 58 10.14 15.69 -14.48
CA ALA A 58 9.74 14.58 -13.60
C ALA A 58 9.30 15.07 -12.23
N THR A 59 10.04 16.01 -11.63
CA THR A 59 9.72 16.59 -10.32
C THR A 59 8.44 17.43 -10.41
N LYS A 60 8.32 18.30 -11.42
CA LYS A 60 7.11 19.12 -11.62
C LYS A 60 5.87 18.25 -11.79
N ASN A 61 5.92 17.26 -12.66
CA ASN A 61 4.80 16.35 -12.92
C ASN A 61 4.43 15.54 -11.67
N THR A 62 5.43 15.05 -10.93
CA THR A 62 5.19 14.34 -9.66
C THR A 62 4.51 15.24 -8.65
N LEU A 63 4.98 16.48 -8.47
CA LEU A 63 4.37 17.42 -7.53
C LEU A 63 2.95 17.81 -7.93
N ILE A 64 2.68 18.02 -9.23
CA ILE A 64 1.33 18.30 -9.74
C ILE A 64 0.40 17.10 -9.49
N LEU A 65 0.87 15.89 -9.79
CA LEU A 65 0.12 14.66 -9.56
C LEU A 65 -0.21 14.49 -8.08
N LEU A 66 0.79 14.60 -7.19
CA LEU A 66 0.60 14.49 -5.75
C LEU A 66 -0.34 15.56 -5.20
N ALA A 67 -0.21 16.82 -5.63
CA ALA A 67 -1.11 17.90 -5.21
C ALA A 67 -2.55 17.64 -5.66
N GLY A 68 -2.74 17.22 -6.92
CA GLY A 68 -4.05 16.87 -7.45
C GLY A 68 -4.69 15.71 -6.69
N VAL A 69 -3.94 14.62 -6.49
CA VAL A 69 -4.42 13.46 -5.73
C VAL A 69 -4.76 13.85 -4.29
N ALA A 70 -3.88 14.59 -3.61
CA ALA A 70 -4.12 15.05 -2.23
C ALA A 70 -5.43 15.83 -2.09
N ILE A 71 -5.73 16.73 -3.03
CA ILE A 71 -6.96 17.53 -3.01
C ILE A 71 -8.18 16.63 -3.21
N VAL A 72 -8.17 15.76 -4.21
CA VAL A 72 -9.34 14.93 -4.54
C VAL A 72 -9.60 13.87 -3.46
N VAL A 73 -8.56 13.16 -2.99
CA VAL A 73 -8.72 12.13 -1.94
C VAL A 73 -9.10 12.74 -0.60
N SER A 74 -8.56 13.92 -0.25
CA SER A 74 -8.95 14.61 0.98
C SER A 74 -10.40 15.08 0.94
N LEU A 75 -10.83 15.64 -0.20
CA LEU A 75 -12.21 16.08 -0.39
C LEU A 75 -13.17 14.89 -0.32
N ILE A 76 -13.03 13.92 -1.23
CA ILE A 76 -13.94 12.77 -1.35
C ILE A 76 -13.92 11.91 -0.10
N GLY A 77 -12.73 11.55 0.40
CA GLY A 77 -12.59 10.69 1.56
C GLY A 77 -13.20 11.32 2.82
N THR A 78 -12.95 12.61 3.07
CA THR A 78 -13.47 13.29 4.26
C THR A 78 -14.97 13.53 4.19
N THR A 79 -15.50 13.97 3.05
CA THR A 79 -16.93 14.28 2.90
C THR A 79 -17.78 13.02 2.92
N THR A 80 -17.39 11.96 2.22
CA THR A 80 -18.12 10.68 2.23
C THR A 80 -18.10 10.05 3.61
N SER A 81 -16.95 10.09 4.30
CA SER A 81 -16.78 9.65 5.68
C SER A 81 -17.68 10.41 6.66
N TRP A 82 -17.74 11.74 6.53
CA TRP A 82 -18.65 12.56 7.33
C TRP A 82 -20.11 12.23 7.04
N LEU A 83 -20.50 12.10 5.77
CA LEU A 83 -21.88 11.84 5.38
C LEU A 83 -22.41 10.53 5.99
N VAL A 84 -21.69 9.43 5.80
CA VAL A 84 -22.12 8.11 6.32
C VAL A 84 -22.05 8.01 7.85
N THR A 85 -21.28 8.89 8.50
CA THR A 85 -21.16 8.90 9.97
C THR A 85 -22.20 9.80 10.63
N ALA A 86 -22.40 11.01 10.09
CA ALA A 86 -23.25 12.04 10.70
C ALA A 86 -24.73 11.96 10.30
N PHE A 87 -25.06 11.30 9.18
CA PHE A 87 -26.42 11.29 8.64
C PHE A 87 -26.97 9.90 8.34
N HIS A 88 -28.30 9.79 8.42
CA HIS A 88 -29.10 8.66 7.94
C HIS A 88 -29.77 9.04 6.61
N PHE A 89 -29.54 8.23 5.57
CA PHE A 89 -30.14 8.34 4.24
C PHE A 89 -30.20 6.95 3.57
N PRO A 90 -30.94 6.77 2.45
CA PRO A 90 -31.09 5.47 1.81
C PRO A 90 -29.74 4.84 1.43
N THR A 91 -29.64 3.51 1.51
CA THR A 91 -28.43 2.71 1.22
C THR A 91 -27.19 2.97 2.10
N ARG A 92 -27.27 3.82 3.14
CA ARG A 92 -26.16 4.12 4.06
C ARG A 92 -25.43 2.88 4.58
N LYS A 93 -26.15 1.83 4.98
CA LYS A 93 -25.55 0.59 5.51
C LYS A 93 -24.64 -0.10 4.49
N ILE A 94 -25.01 -0.07 3.21
CA ILE A 94 -24.21 -0.61 2.11
C ILE A 94 -23.00 0.30 1.88
N LEU A 95 -23.21 1.60 1.83
CA LEU A 95 -22.17 2.60 1.58
C LEU A 95 -21.03 2.56 2.61
N ILE A 96 -21.31 2.23 3.88
CA ILE A 96 -20.29 2.13 4.93
C ILE A 96 -19.15 1.18 4.54
N TRP A 97 -19.45 0.03 3.95
CA TRP A 97 -18.42 -0.90 3.52
C TRP A 97 -18.10 -0.78 2.04
N ALA A 98 -19.06 -0.38 1.19
CA ALA A 98 -18.85 -0.26 -0.24
C ALA A 98 -17.85 0.85 -0.61
N LEU A 99 -17.73 1.91 0.22
CA LEU A 99 -16.69 2.95 0.08
C LEU A 99 -15.25 2.43 0.26
N LEU A 100 -15.07 1.18 0.71
CA LEU A 100 -13.77 0.50 0.77
C LEU A 100 -13.47 -0.36 -0.47
N LEU A 101 -14.45 -0.62 -1.33
CA LEU A 101 -14.28 -1.49 -2.50
C LEU A 101 -13.17 -1.04 -3.46
N PRO A 102 -13.01 0.26 -3.78
CA PRO A 102 -11.95 0.69 -4.69
C PRO A 102 -10.53 0.34 -4.24
N LEU A 103 -10.31 0.07 -2.94
CA LEU A 103 -9.02 -0.35 -2.39
C LEU A 103 -8.58 -1.74 -2.90
N SER A 104 -9.52 -2.53 -3.43
CA SER A 104 -9.23 -3.82 -4.07
C SER A 104 -8.69 -3.70 -5.51
N LEU A 105 -8.83 -2.52 -6.12
CA LEU A 105 -8.45 -2.25 -7.51
C LEU A 105 -7.15 -1.44 -7.55
N PRO A 106 -6.03 -2.03 -8.01
CA PRO A 106 -4.79 -1.30 -8.23
C PRO A 106 -4.98 -0.16 -9.25
N ALA A 107 -4.28 0.96 -9.06
CA ALA A 107 -4.44 2.13 -9.93
C ALA A 107 -4.03 1.85 -11.38
N TYR A 108 -3.07 0.95 -11.64
CA TYR A 108 -2.71 0.55 -13.00
C TYR A 108 -3.84 -0.20 -13.71
N ILE A 109 -4.57 -1.09 -13.01
CA ILE A 109 -5.75 -1.78 -13.57
C ILE A 109 -6.83 -0.76 -13.91
N MET A 110 -7.04 0.20 -13.01
CA MET A 110 -7.96 1.30 -13.22
C MET A 110 -7.58 2.12 -14.46
N ALA A 111 -6.30 2.46 -14.61
CA ALA A 111 -5.81 3.21 -15.76
C ALA A 111 -6.06 2.46 -17.08
N PHE A 112 -5.78 1.16 -17.12
CA PHE A 112 -6.07 0.31 -18.28
C PHE A 112 -7.56 0.30 -18.62
N ALA A 113 -8.43 0.06 -17.64
CA ALA A 113 -9.88 0.06 -17.85
C ALA A 113 -10.41 1.43 -18.31
N TYR A 114 -9.91 2.53 -17.73
CA TYR A 114 -10.42 3.87 -18.03
C TYR A 114 -9.99 4.42 -19.38
N VAL A 115 -8.79 4.09 -19.84
CA VAL A 115 -8.36 4.47 -21.20
C VAL A 115 -9.26 3.84 -22.25
N ASP A 116 -9.67 2.59 -22.07
CA ASP A 116 -10.55 1.93 -23.02
C ASP A 116 -12.03 2.37 -22.86
N LEU A 117 -12.51 2.49 -21.63
CA LEU A 117 -13.85 3.01 -21.33
C LEU A 117 -14.09 4.38 -21.95
N LEU A 118 -13.10 5.27 -21.83
CA LEU A 118 -13.12 6.63 -22.35
C LEU A 118 -12.48 6.75 -23.74
N HIS A 119 -12.13 5.65 -24.40
CA HIS A 119 -11.62 5.70 -25.76
C HIS A 119 -12.68 6.31 -26.70
N PRO A 120 -12.32 7.01 -27.80
CA PRO A 120 -13.31 7.54 -28.75
C PRO A 120 -14.23 6.48 -29.37
N LEU A 121 -13.76 5.23 -29.42
CA LEU A 121 -14.53 4.04 -29.82
C LEU A 121 -15.05 3.23 -28.62
N GLY A 122 -14.77 3.69 -27.40
CA GLY A 122 -15.15 3.05 -26.17
C GLY A 122 -16.64 3.20 -25.86
N PRO A 123 -17.16 2.40 -24.91
CA PRO A 123 -18.59 2.34 -24.61
C PRO A 123 -19.15 3.66 -24.07
N ILE A 124 -18.37 4.44 -23.30
CA ILE A 124 -18.86 5.70 -22.71
C ILE A 124 -19.03 6.76 -23.80
N GLN A 125 -17.98 7.00 -24.61
CA GLN A 125 -18.06 7.98 -25.69
C GLN A 125 -19.04 7.54 -26.78
N GLY A 126 -19.13 6.23 -27.07
CA GLY A 126 -20.12 5.67 -27.99
C GLY A 126 -21.55 5.97 -27.53
N PHE A 127 -21.88 5.66 -26.26
CA PHE A 127 -23.21 5.94 -25.72
C PHE A 127 -23.57 7.43 -25.75
N ILE A 128 -22.63 8.31 -25.40
CA ILE A 128 -22.86 9.77 -25.45
C ILE A 128 -23.05 10.23 -26.90
N ARG A 129 -22.24 9.71 -27.83
CA ARG A 129 -22.35 10.00 -29.26
C ARG A 129 -23.71 9.59 -29.81
N ASP A 130 -24.17 8.38 -29.49
CA ASP A 130 -25.46 7.86 -29.93
C ASP A 130 -26.62 8.67 -29.36
N LEU A 131 -26.52 9.10 -28.09
CA LEU A 131 -27.52 9.94 -27.43
C LEU A 131 -27.60 11.36 -28.02
N LEU A 132 -26.46 11.92 -28.44
CA LEU A 132 -26.37 13.25 -29.04
C LEU A 132 -26.60 13.24 -30.55
N GLY A 133 -26.74 12.07 -31.18
CA GLY A 133 -26.94 11.92 -32.63
C GLY A 133 -25.69 12.16 -33.48
N TYR A 134 -24.49 12.09 -32.91
CA TYR A 134 -23.24 12.19 -33.66
C TYR A 134 -22.93 10.87 -34.36
N SER A 135 -22.39 10.92 -35.58
CA SER A 135 -22.09 9.71 -36.37
C SER A 135 -20.62 9.32 -36.35
N SER A 136 -19.72 10.29 -36.15
CA SER A 136 -18.27 10.07 -36.18
C SER A 136 -17.63 10.34 -34.81
N PRO A 137 -16.60 9.55 -34.42
CA PRO A 137 -15.72 9.87 -33.29
C PRO A 137 -14.90 11.16 -33.47
N ARG A 138 -15.01 11.83 -34.63
CA ARG A 138 -14.42 13.16 -34.86
C ARG A 138 -15.35 14.29 -34.41
N ASP A 139 -16.67 14.05 -34.38
CA ASP A 139 -17.67 15.07 -34.07
C ASP A 139 -17.76 15.34 -32.57
N PHE A 140 -17.44 14.32 -31.76
CA PHE A 140 -17.40 14.41 -30.30
C PHE A 140 -16.22 13.61 -29.75
N ARG A 141 -15.40 14.26 -28.93
CA ARG A 141 -14.33 13.64 -28.14
C ARG A 141 -14.28 14.23 -26.75
N LEU A 142 -14.32 13.37 -25.74
CA LEU A 142 -13.93 13.75 -24.38
C LEU A 142 -12.41 13.99 -24.31
N PRO A 143 -11.93 14.76 -23.32
CA PRO A 143 -10.50 14.91 -23.06
C PRO A 143 -9.82 13.55 -22.91
N ASP A 144 -8.56 13.45 -23.37
CA ASP A 144 -7.82 12.19 -23.33
C ASP A 144 -7.56 11.74 -21.88
N ALA A 145 -7.89 10.48 -21.59
CA ALA A 145 -7.62 9.84 -20.31
C ALA A 145 -6.10 9.73 -20.06
N ARG A 146 -5.28 9.59 -21.12
CA ARG A 146 -3.81 9.61 -21.04
C ARG A 146 -3.28 11.03 -20.83
N SER A 147 -3.49 11.52 -19.63
CA SER A 147 -3.15 12.90 -19.26
C SER A 147 -2.99 13.04 -17.75
N MET A 148 -2.42 14.18 -17.32
CA MET A 148 -2.24 14.49 -15.90
C MET A 148 -3.57 14.47 -15.12
N TRP A 149 -4.65 15.02 -15.70
CA TRP A 149 -5.95 15.04 -15.02
C TRP A 149 -6.55 13.63 -14.92
N GLY A 150 -6.37 12.80 -15.95
CA GLY A 150 -6.77 11.39 -15.94
C GLY A 150 -6.04 10.61 -14.86
N GLY A 151 -4.73 10.81 -14.73
CA GLY A 151 -3.93 10.22 -13.64
C GLY A 151 -4.39 10.64 -12.25
N VAL A 152 -4.63 11.95 -12.05
CA VAL A 152 -5.18 12.46 -10.78
C VAL A 152 -6.52 11.80 -10.46
N LEU A 153 -7.44 11.72 -11.42
CA LEU A 153 -8.77 11.16 -11.19
C LEU A 153 -8.71 9.65 -10.90
N VAL A 154 -8.03 8.88 -11.74
CA VAL A 154 -7.91 7.41 -11.63
C VAL A 154 -7.24 7.00 -10.31
N MET A 155 -6.11 7.64 -9.97
CA MET A 155 -5.43 7.36 -8.71
C MET A 155 -6.26 7.81 -7.51
N SER A 156 -6.96 8.94 -7.60
CA SER A 156 -7.80 9.40 -6.48
C SER A 156 -8.99 8.49 -6.22
N MET A 157 -9.63 7.96 -7.27
CA MET A 157 -10.77 7.06 -7.12
C MET A 157 -10.37 5.69 -6.54
N SER A 158 -9.13 5.24 -6.76
CA SER A 158 -8.60 4.03 -6.12
C SER A 158 -8.06 4.30 -4.69
N LEU A 159 -7.55 5.50 -4.41
CA LEU A 159 -6.84 5.81 -3.16
C LEU A 159 -7.61 6.64 -2.13
N TYR A 160 -8.77 7.24 -2.45
CA TYR A 160 -9.62 7.90 -1.45
C TYR A 160 -10.01 7.01 -0.25
N PRO A 161 -10.14 5.67 -0.37
CA PRO A 161 -10.49 4.82 0.77
C PRO A 161 -9.53 4.96 1.97
N TYR A 162 -8.26 5.29 1.74
CA TYR A 162 -7.30 5.54 2.82
C TYR A 162 -7.72 6.72 3.71
N VAL A 163 -8.18 7.82 3.11
CA VAL A 163 -8.71 8.99 3.82
C VAL A 163 -10.08 8.68 4.43
N TYR A 164 -10.96 8.01 3.68
CA TYR A 164 -12.27 7.61 4.19
C TYR A 164 -12.14 6.80 5.48
N PHE A 165 -11.31 5.77 5.47
CA PHE A 165 -11.13 4.86 6.59
C PHE A 165 -10.54 5.57 7.82
N SER A 166 -9.45 6.34 7.64
CA SER A 166 -8.79 7.04 8.75
C SER A 166 -9.69 8.10 9.38
N THR A 167 -10.41 8.88 8.56
CA THR A 167 -11.31 9.93 9.04
C THR A 167 -12.56 9.38 9.68
N ARG A 168 -13.11 8.26 9.17
CA ARG A 168 -14.32 7.66 9.73
C ARG A 168 -14.07 7.11 11.13
N ALA A 169 -12.91 6.47 11.33
CA ALA A 169 -12.48 6.02 12.64
C ALA A 169 -12.41 7.18 13.65
N MET A 170 -12.06 8.39 13.20
CA MET A 170 -12.06 9.59 14.03
C MET A 170 -13.49 10.12 14.28
N PHE A 171 -14.33 10.23 13.24
CA PHE A 171 -15.69 10.76 13.35
C PHE A 171 -16.62 9.91 14.23
N ILE A 172 -16.48 8.58 14.21
CA ILE A 172 -17.26 7.69 15.07
C ILE A 172 -16.90 7.87 16.55
N ASN A 173 -15.63 8.16 16.81
CA ASN A 173 -15.04 8.19 18.14
C ASN A 173 -14.94 9.60 18.75
N GLN A 174 -15.75 10.55 18.25
CA GLN A 174 -15.74 11.92 18.74
C GLN A 174 -16.44 12.06 20.09
N PRO A 175 -15.89 12.86 21.02
CA PRO A 175 -16.55 13.10 22.28
C PRO A 175 -17.73 14.07 22.04
N VAL A 176 -18.96 13.59 22.24
CA VAL A 176 -20.20 14.33 21.97
C VAL A 176 -20.28 15.63 22.75
N ASN A 177 -19.63 15.70 23.91
CA ASN A 177 -19.55 16.88 24.77
C ASN A 177 -19.00 18.13 24.04
N LEU A 178 -18.03 17.99 23.12
CA LEU A 178 -17.48 19.11 22.36
C LEU A 178 -18.49 19.65 21.34
N ILE A 179 -19.31 18.77 20.77
CA ILE A 179 -20.37 19.15 19.83
C ILE A 179 -21.53 19.84 20.57
N GLU A 180 -21.90 19.33 21.74
CA GLU A 180 -22.93 19.92 22.60
C GLU A 180 -22.50 21.28 23.15
N ALA A 181 -21.26 21.41 23.65
CA ALA A 181 -20.69 22.68 24.11
C ALA A 181 -20.68 23.72 22.98
N ALA A 182 -20.29 23.34 21.76
CA ALA A 182 -20.32 24.24 20.62
C ALA A 182 -21.75 24.75 20.32
N ARG A 183 -22.78 23.89 20.45
CA ARG A 183 -24.18 24.31 20.27
C ARG A 183 -24.68 25.20 21.39
N ILE A 184 -24.30 24.94 22.64
CA ILE A 184 -24.64 25.80 23.78
C ILE A 184 -24.04 27.21 23.59
N LEU A 185 -22.84 27.30 23.02
CA LEU A 185 -22.17 28.55 22.64
C LEU A 185 -22.73 29.19 21.34
N GLY A 186 -23.89 28.74 20.85
CA GLY A 186 -24.57 29.34 19.69
C GLY A 186 -24.00 28.94 18.32
N CYS A 187 -23.10 27.95 18.23
CA CYS A 187 -22.64 27.49 16.92
C CYS A 187 -23.72 26.72 16.17
N SER A 188 -24.00 27.16 14.94
CA SER A 188 -24.79 26.38 13.98
C SER A 188 -24.10 25.04 13.65
N PRO A 189 -24.82 24.02 13.15
CA PRO A 189 -24.22 22.73 12.78
C PRO A 189 -23.05 22.83 11.80
N ARG A 190 -23.11 23.79 10.86
CA ARG A 190 -22.03 24.05 9.90
C ARG A 190 -20.82 24.68 10.58
N GLN A 191 -21.03 25.62 11.51
CA GLN A 191 -19.95 26.21 12.30
C GLN A 191 -19.31 25.20 13.24
N ALA A 192 -20.12 24.37 13.92
CA ALA A 192 -19.60 23.27 14.74
C ALA A 192 -18.76 22.29 13.91
N PHE A 193 -19.19 21.96 12.69
CA PHE A 193 -18.40 21.14 11.77
C PHE A 193 -17.06 21.81 11.41
N LEU A 194 -17.08 23.04 10.90
CA LEU A 194 -15.89 23.72 10.39
C LEU A 194 -14.91 24.16 11.48
N ARG A 195 -15.40 24.53 12.67
CA ARG A 195 -14.58 25.08 13.77
C ARG A 195 -14.17 24.05 14.82
N VAL A 196 -14.89 22.93 14.94
CA VAL A 196 -14.61 21.94 15.99
C VAL A 196 -14.28 20.58 15.36
N ILE A 197 -15.22 20.00 14.62
CA ILE A 197 -15.13 18.61 14.12
C ILE A 197 -14.01 18.47 13.08
N LEU A 198 -13.97 19.34 12.08
CA LEU A 198 -12.99 19.27 11.00
C LEU A 198 -11.56 19.53 11.50
N PRO A 199 -11.27 20.55 12.36
CA PRO A 199 -9.96 20.72 12.98
C PRO A 199 -9.52 19.51 13.81
N LEU A 200 -10.43 18.89 14.57
CA LEU A 200 -10.12 17.67 15.33
C LEU A 200 -9.84 16.46 14.42
N ALA A 201 -10.45 16.42 13.23
CA ALA A 201 -10.22 15.36 12.24
C ALA A 201 -8.96 15.57 11.39
N ARG A 202 -8.36 16.78 11.36
CA ARG A 202 -7.18 17.10 10.54
C ARG A 202 -6.04 16.08 10.66
N PRO A 203 -5.64 15.60 11.86
CA PRO A 203 -4.60 14.58 11.96
C PRO A 203 -4.95 13.29 11.20
N ALA A 204 -6.21 12.83 11.28
CA ALA A 204 -6.66 11.64 10.59
C ALA A 204 -6.73 11.84 9.07
N ILE A 205 -7.16 13.02 8.61
CA ILE A 205 -7.15 13.40 7.20
C ILE A 205 -5.72 13.36 6.67
N VAL A 206 -4.77 14.03 7.34
CA VAL A 206 -3.37 14.10 6.90
C VAL A 206 -2.74 12.70 6.83
N ILE A 207 -2.99 11.83 7.81
CA ILE A 207 -2.50 10.44 7.77
C ILE A 207 -3.01 9.71 6.53
N GLY A 208 -4.33 9.78 6.27
CA GLY A 208 -4.92 9.12 5.10
C GLY A 208 -4.41 9.68 3.78
N VAL A 209 -4.21 11.00 3.70
CA VAL A 209 -3.65 11.67 2.52
C VAL A 209 -2.21 11.21 2.30
N VAL A 210 -1.36 11.22 3.32
CA VAL A 210 0.04 10.79 3.17
C VAL A 210 0.13 9.33 2.70
N LEU A 211 -0.69 8.43 3.24
CA LEU A 211 -0.73 7.04 2.77
C LEU A 211 -1.11 6.95 1.28
N ALA A 212 -2.14 7.69 0.85
CA ALA A 212 -2.50 7.77 -0.57
C ALA A 212 -1.36 8.34 -1.43
N LEU A 213 -0.63 9.35 -0.94
CA LEU A 213 0.52 9.91 -1.67
C LEU A 213 1.71 8.96 -1.75
N LEU A 214 1.96 8.15 -0.73
CA LEU A 214 2.99 7.12 -0.77
C LEU A 214 2.65 6.02 -1.80
N GLU A 215 1.38 5.62 -1.90
CA GLU A 215 0.93 4.70 -2.94
C GLU A 215 0.99 5.33 -4.34
N THR A 216 0.65 6.62 -4.46
CA THR A 216 0.78 7.38 -5.72
C THR A 216 2.23 7.42 -6.20
N LEU A 217 3.19 7.64 -5.29
CA LEU A 217 4.61 7.60 -5.59
C LEU A 217 5.07 6.18 -5.98
N ASN A 218 4.49 5.14 -5.40
CA ASN A 218 4.87 3.76 -5.69
C ASN A 218 4.41 3.26 -7.07
N ASP A 219 3.37 3.87 -7.65
CA ASP A 219 2.70 3.36 -8.84
C ASP A 219 3.43 3.74 -10.15
N ILE A 220 4.07 2.73 -10.76
CA ILE A 220 4.62 2.83 -12.13
C ILE A 220 3.51 2.63 -13.16
N GLY A 221 2.68 1.59 -13.00
CA GLY A 221 1.84 1.09 -14.07
C GLY A 221 0.82 2.11 -14.59
N ALA A 222 0.10 2.80 -13.70
CA ALA A 222 -0.83 3.86 -14.07
C ALA A 222 -0.08 5.07 -14.63
N SER A 223 0.98 5.50 -13.95
CA SER A 223 1.76 6.69 -14.36
C SER A 223 2.33 6.52 -15.77
N GLU A 224 2.94 5.37 -16.05
CA GLU A 224 3.56 5.07 -17.33
C GLU A 224 2.52 4.91 -18.43
N PHE A 225 1.46 4.14 -18.17
CA PHE A 225 0.41 3.89 -19.17
C PHE A 225 -0.39 5.13 -19.55
N LEU A 226 -0.57 6.06 -18.61
CA LEU A 226 -1.21 7.35 -18.85
C LEU A 226 -0.24 8.39 -19.44
N GLY A 227 1.02 8.02 -19.67
CA GLY A 227 2.04 8.90 -20.26
C GLY A 227 2.54 10.00 -19.31
N ILE A 228 2.39 9.81 -18.00
CA ILE A 228 2.80 10.78 -16.99
C ILE A 228 4.25 10.49 -16.58
N GLN A 229 5.16 11.37 -17.01
CA GLN A 229 6.56 11.31 -16.62
C GLN A 229 6.73 11.78 -15.16
N THR A 230 6.63 10.86 -14.21
CA THR A 230 6.87 11.06 -12.77
C THR A 230 8.33 10.72 -12.41
N LEU A 231 8.74 10.98 -11.17
CA LEU A 231 10.02 10.50 -10.64
C LEU A 231 10.10 8.97 -10.73
N THR A 232 9.01 8.28 -10.40
CA THR A 232 8.90 6.82 -10.43
C THR A 232 9.12 6.25 -11.82
N THR A 233 8.43 6.79 -12.84
CA THR A 233 8.60 6.34 -14.23
C THR A 233 9.96 6.77 -14.80
N SER A 234 10.51 7.89 -14.35
CA SER A 234 11.85 8.33 -14.73
C SER A 234 12.94 7.40 -14.19
N ILE A 235 12.79 6.89 -12.95
CA ILE A 235 13.66 5.87 -12.37
C ILE A 235 13.62 4.60 -13.24
N PHE A 236 12.42 4.11 -13.53
CA PHE A 236 12.21 2.92 -14.36
C PHE A 236 12.83 3.08 -15.75
N ASN A 237 12.55 4.17 -16.46
CA ASN A 237 13.06 4.41 -17.81
C ASN A 237 14.58 4.62 -17.86
N THR A 238 15.17 5.24 -16.83
CA THR A 238 16.62 5.48 -16.78
C THR A 238 17.39 4.18 -16.59
N TRP A 239 16.87 3.25 -15.79
CA TRP A 239 17.47 1.93 -15.66
C TRP A 239 17.07 1.01 -16.83
N GLY A 240 15.79 0.80 -17.07
CA GLY A 240 15.28 -0.17 -18.04
C GLY A 240 15.62 0.16 -19.50
N ALA A 241 15.43 1.40 -19.93
CA ALA A 241 15.66 1.78 -21.33
C ALA A 241 17.09 2.25 -21.60
N ARG A 242 17.78 2.82 -20.61
CA ARG A 242 19.13 3.41 -20.79
C ARG A 242 20.24 2.64 -20.10
N SER A 243 19.93 1.56 -19.39
CA SER A 243 20.89 0.75 -18.60
C SER A 243 21.76 1.58 -17.65
N ASN A 244 21.24 2.72 -17.17
CA ASN A 244 22.00 3.68 -16.37
C ASN A 244 21.60 3.58 -14.90
N LEU A 245 22.29 2.70 -14.16
CA LEU A 245 22.03 2.47 -12.74
C LEU A 245 22.33 3.72 -11.89
N GLY A 246 23.42 4.42 -12.20
CA GLY A 246 23.86 5.61 -11.48
C GLY A 246 22.84 6.74 -11.56
N GLY A 247 22.36 7.06 -12.76
CA GLY A 247 21.32 8.07 -12.98
C GLY A 247 19.98 7.68 -12.33
N ALA A 248 19.60 6.41 -12.41
CA ALA A 248 18.40 5.93 -11.72
C ALA A 248 18.53 6.05 -10.18
N ALA A 249 19.71 5.77 -9.63
CA ALA A 249 20.00 5.94 -8.20
C ALA A 249 19.92 7.41 -7.75
N GLN A 250 20.41 8.35 -8.57
CA GLN A 250 20.31 9.79 -8.30
C GLN A 250 18.84 10.26 -8.22
N ILE A 251 18.01 9.86 -9.19
CA ILE A 251 16.57 10.17 -9.18
C ILE A 251 15.89 9.49 -7.97
N ALA A 252 16.27 8.26 -7.64
CA ALA A 252 15.76 7.54 -6.48
C ALA A 252 16.11 8.23 -5.14
N CYS A 253 17.30 8.82 -4.99
CA CYS A 253 17.66 9.63 -3.82
C CYS A 253 16.76 10.87 -3.67
N ILE A 254 16.44 11.55 -4.77
CA ILE A 254 15.51 12.69 -4.75
C ILE A 254 14.11 12.23 -4.34
N MET A 255 13.64 11.11 -4.88
CA MET A 255 12.36 10.50 -4.51
C MET A 255 12.32 10.11 -3.02
N LEU A 256 13.41 9.55 -2.47
CA LEU A 256 13.54 9.28 -1.04
C LEU A 256 13.43 10.56 -0.19
N GLY A 257 13.97 11.68 -0.67
CA GLY A 257 13.77 12.98 -0.02
C GLY A 257 12.30 13.38 0.09
N VAL A 258 11.53 13.20 -0.98
CA VAL A 258 10.07 13.45 -1.00
C VAL A 258 9.36 12.50 -0.03
N VAL A 259 9.72 11.21 -0.04
CA VAL A 259 9.15 10.20 0.88
C VAL A 259 9.44 10.56 2.34
N VAL A 260 10.68 10.93 2.67
CA VAL A 260 11.05 11.35 4.03
C VAL A 260 10.25 12.57 4.47
N LEU A 261 10.04 13.54 3.58
CA LEU A 261 9.18 14.71 3.85
C LEU A 261 7.74 14.29 4.15
N LEU A 262 7.16 13.39 3.36
CA LEU A 262 5.80 12.87 3.59
C LEU A 262 5.68 12.12 4.92
N ILE A 263 6.64 11.24 5.23
CA ILE A 263 6.69 10.55 6.53
C ILE A 263 6.83 11.55 7.68
N TYR A 264 7.64 12.59 7.52
CA TYR A 264 7.79 13.63 8.53
C TYR A 264 6.45 14.35 8.81
N ILE A 265 5.73 14.72 7.75
CA ILE A 265 4.39 15.32 7.85
C ILE A 265 3.42 14.38 8.57
N GLU A 266 3.41 13.10 8.19
CA GLU A 266 2.56 12.06 8.80
C GLU A 266 2.83 11.89 10.29
N ARG A 267 4.10 11.80 10.68
CA ARG A 267 4.49 11.62 12.08
C ARG A 267 4.16 12.85 12.91
N HIS A 268 4.38 14.04 12.34
CA HIS A 268 4.02 15.30 13.01
C HIS A 268 2.51 15.38 13.24
N ALA A 269 1.70 14.97 12.26
CA ALA A 269 0.25 14.92 12.39
C ALA A 269 -0.22 13.93 13.47
N ARG A 270 0.38 12.74 13.55
CA ARG A 270 0.03 11.73 14.58
C ARG A 270 0.28 12.18 16.02
N ARG A 271 1.26 13.06 16.26
CA ARG A 271 1.63 13.50 17.62
C ARG A 271 0.43 14.10 18.38
N ASN A 272 -0.48 14.76 17.67
CA ASN A 272 -1.61 15.47 18.26
C ASN A 272 -2.84 14.57 18.49
N GLN A 273 -2.88 13.32 18.01
CA GLN A 273 -4.00 12.40 18.25
C GLN A 273 -4.06 11.85 19.68
N ARG A 274 -2.95 11.91 20.43
CA ARG A 274 -2.86 11.36 21.80
C ARG A 274 -3.71 12.10 22.83
N PHE A 275 -4.16 13.31 22.52
CA PHE A 275 -4.91 14.15 23.47
C PHE A 275 -6.40 13.80 23.60
N SER A 276 -6.94 12.87 22.79
CA SER A 276 -8.40 12.58 22.76
C SER A 276 -8.82 11.26 23.44
N ASN A 277 -7.90 10.49 24.02
CA ASN A 277 -8.17 9.09 24.40
C ASN A 277 -8.59 8.87 25.87
N THR A 278 -8.91 9.94 26.62
CA THR A 278 -9.04 9.88 28.08
C THR A 278 -10.45 10.06 28.63
N GLN A 279 -11.49 10.23 27.78
CA GLN A 279 -12.87 10.44 28.25
C GLN A 279 -13.85 9.43 27.65
N ARG A 280 -14.92 9.12 28.40
CA ARG A 280 -16.03 8.25 27.97
C ARG A 280 -16.50 8.67 26.59
N MET A 281 -16.23 7.80 25.62
CA MET A 281 -16.57 8.00 24.22
C MET A 281 -18.06 7.69 24.05
N SER A 282 -18.85 8.68 23.63
CA SER A 282 -20.23 8.47 23.22
C SER A 282 -20.33 8.62 21.71
N THR A 283 -21.14 7.77 21.07
CA THR A 283 -21.30 7.78 19.62
C THR A 283 -22.21 8.94 19.18
N VAL A 284 -21.79 9.69 18.17
CA VAL A 284 -22.66 10.70 17.53
C VAL A 284 -23.89 10.01 16.95
N LYS A 285 -25.09 10.34 17.46
CA LYS A 285 -26.36 9.85 16.89
C LYS A 285 -26.56 10.45 15.48
N PRO A 286 -26.64 9.65 14.41
CA PRO A 286 -26.72 10.21 13.07
C PRO A 286 -28.10 10.81 12.80
N ARG A 287 -28.13 12.00 12.18
CA ARG A 287 -29.35 12.78 11.90
C ARG A 287 -30.01 12.31 10.60
N GLU A 288 -31.34 12.22 10.58
CA GLU A 288 -32.06 11.85 9.35
C GLU A 288 -32.02 12.97 8.30
N LEU A 289 -31.64 12.62 7.06
CA LEU A 289 -31.80 13.47 5.88
C LEU A 289 -33.06 13.02 5.12
N LYS A 290 -34.06 13.90 5.08
CA LYS A 290 -35.33 13.64 4.37
C LYS A 290 -35.35 14.26 2.97
N GLY A 291 -36.10 13.65 2.05
CA GLY A 291 -36.33 14.14 0.69
C GLY A 291 -35.06 14.22 -0.18
N TRP A 292 -34.97 15.26 -1.01
CA TRP A 292 -33.90 15.45 -2.00
C TRP A 292 -32.49 15.47 -1.38
N LYS A 293 -32.34 15.97 -0.15
CA LYS A 293 -31.04 16.02 0.56
C LYS A 293 -30.50 14.63 0.84
N GLY A 294 -31.38 13.67 1.16
CA GLY A 294 -31.01 12.27 1.35
C GLY A 294 -30.57 11.61 0.04
N ILE A 295 -31.28 11.90 -1.06
CA ILE A 295 -30.94 11.41 -2.40
C ILE A 295 -29.60 12.00 -2.88
N ALA A 296 -29.38 13.31 -2.70
CA ALA A 296 -28.13 13.95 -3.07
C ALA A 296 -26.93 13.36 -2.31
N ALA A 297 -27.08 13.10 -0.99
CA ALA A 297 -26.05 12.44 -0.19
C ALA A 297 -25.79 11.01 -0.66
N MET A 298 -26.85 10.26 -1.02
CA MET A 298 -26.74 8.92 -1.58
C MET A 298 -25.97 8.94 -2.90
N VAL A 299 -26.38 9.75 -3.87
CA VAL A 299 -25.74 9.86 -5.19
C VAL A 299 -24.27 10.25 -5.03
N TYR A 300 -23.97 11.26 -4.19
CA TYR A 300 -22.61 11.70 -3.94
C TYR A 300 -21.71 10.59 -3.40
N CYS A 301 -22.21 9.75 -2.48
CA CYS A 301 -21.43 8.64 -1.93
C CYS A 301 -21.28 7.47 -2.92
N TRP A 302 -22.20 7.30 -3.87
CA TRP A 302 -22.08 6.28 -4.91
C TRP A 302 -21.11 6.66 -6.02
N ILE A 303 -20.95 7.94 -6.37
CA ILE A 303 -20.01 8.41 -7.41
C ILE A 303 -18.59 7.82 -7.26
N PRO A 304 -17.91 7.91 -6.11
CA PRO A 304 -16.55 7.38 -5.99
C PRO A 304 -16.50 5.85 -5.98
N ILE A 305 -17.60 5.16 -5.67
CA ILE A 305 -17.69 3.69 -5.76
C ILE A 305 -17.91 3.27 -7.21
N THR A 306 -18.78 3.99 -7.93
CA THR A 306 -19.04 3.69 -9.34
C THR A 306 -17.80 3.93 -10.17
N LEU A 307 -17.12 5.06 -9.95
CA LEU A 307 -15.88 5.37 -10.64
C LEU A 307 -14.72 4.50 -10.16
N GLY A 308 -14.57 4.31 -8.84
CA GLY A 308 -13.45 3.59 -8.26
C GLY A 308 -13.51 2.06 -8.38
N PHE A 309 -14.69 1.49 -8.66
CA PHE A 309 -14.87 0.04 -8.63
C PHE A 309 -15.88 -0.49 -9.64
N ILE A 310 -17.14 -0.01 -9.64
CA ILE A 310 -18.19 -0.66 -10.44
C ILE A 310 -17.93 -0.55 -11.94
N ALA A 311 -17.65 0.65 -12.46
CA ALA A 311 -17.37 0.85 -13.88
C ALA A 311 -16.16 0.04 -14.40
N PRO A 312 -14.98 0.06 -13.74
CA PRO A 312 -13.84 -0.74 -14.17
C PRO A 312 -14.07 -2.24 -14.04
N VAL A 313 -14.67 -2.73 -12.95
CA VAL A 313 -14.98 -4.17 -12.81
C VAL A 313 -16.00 -4.62 -13.84
N TRP A 314 -17.04 -3.81 -14.09
CA TRP A 314 -18.02 -4.07 -15.13
C TRP A 314 -17.36 -4.20 -16.50
N TYR A 315 -16.49 -3.25 -16.86
CA TYR A 315 -15.74 -3.29 -18.11
C TYR A 315 -14.91 -4.58 -18.22
N LEU A 316 -14.12 -4.89 -17.19
CA LEU A 316 -13.27 -6.08 -17.18
C LEU A 316 -14.09 -7.38 -17.29
N ALA A 317 -15.21 -7.47 -16.58
CA ALA A 317 -16.09 -8.63 -16.64
C ALA A 317 -16.75 -8.77 -18.02
N TRP A 318 -17.19 -7.67 -18.62
CA TRP A 318 -17.81 -7.65 -19.94
C TRP A 318 -16.84 -8.05 -21.05
N GLU A 319 -15.63 -7.49 -21.05
CA GLU A 319 -14.58 -7.86 -22.01
C GLU A 319 -14.11 -9.30 -21.82
N THR A 320 -14.03 -9.78 -20.58
CA THR A 320 -13.76 -11.21 -20.30
C THR A 320 -14.85 -12.11 -20.89
N TYR A 321 -16.13 -11.74 -20.72
CA TYR A 321 -17.26 -12.49 -21.25
C TYR A 321 -17.22 -12.58 -22.78
N LYS A 322 -17.00 -11.46 -23.48
CA LYS A 322 -16.90 -11.44 -24.95
C LYS A 322 -15.84 -12.42 -25.47
N ARG A 323 -14.69 -12.50 -24.80
CA ARG A 323 -13.58 -13.37 -25.20
C ARG A 323 -13.93 -14.84 -25.09
N PHE A 324 -14.52 -15.24 -23.97
CA PHE A 324 -15.00 -16.61 -23.80
C PHE A 324 -16.12 -16.95 -24.79
N ALA A 325 -17.02 -16.00 -25.07
CA ALA A 325 -18.07 -16.18 -26.08
C ALA A 325 -17.51 -16.33 -27.52
N GLN A 326 -16.36 -15.73 -27.81
CA GLN A 326 -15.63 -15.88 -29.07
C GLN A 326 -14.78 -17.16 -29.15
N GLY A 327 -14.84 -18.03 -28.14
CA GLY A 327 -14.13 -19.31 -28.10
C GLY A 327 -12.65 -19.19 -27.75
N GLN A 328 -12.17 -18.04 -27.24
CA GLN A 328 -10.80 -17.93 -26.75
C GLN A 328 -10.62 -18.80 -25.48
N ILE A 329 -9.62 -19.67 -25.52
CA ILE A 329 -9.21 -20.52 -24.39
C ILE A 329 -8.10 -19.81 -23.61
N ILE A 330 -8.10 -19.95 -22.28
CA ILE A 330 -7.03 -19.45 -21.40
C ILE A 330 -5.70 -20.08 -21.84
N SER A 331 -4.71 -19.25 -22.20
CA SER A 331 -3.40 -19.75 -22.59
C SER A 331 -2.66 -20.41 -21.42
N ASN A 332 -1.75 -21.31 -21.76
CA ASN A 332 -0.82 -21.87 -20.78
C ASN A 332 -0.01 -20.76 -20.09
N ASN A 333 0.33 -19.67 -20.78
CA ASN A 333 1.14 -18.59 -20.19
C ASN A 333 0.38 -17.83 -19.10
N LEU A 334 -0.93 -17.57 -19.30
CA LEU A 334 -1.77 -16.97 -18.28
C LEU A 334 -1.91 -17.89 -17.05
N TRP A 335 -2.08 -19.19 -17.27
CA TRP A 335 -2.12 -20.17 -16.18
C TRP A 335 -0.80 -20.23 -15.39
N HIS A 336 0.34 -20.26 -16.09
CA HIS A 336 1.66 -20.20 -15.45
C HIS A 336 1.84 -18.88 -14.67
N SER A 337 1.38 -17.75 -15.21
CA SER A 337 1.44 -16.46 -14.54
C SER A 337 0.56 -16.42 -13.28
N ALA A 338 -0.62 -17.03 -13.33
CA ALA A 338 -1.51 -17.19 -12.18
C ALA A 338 -0.86 -18.05 -11.09
N TRP A 339 -0.26 -19.17 -11.46
CA TRP A 339 0.46 -20.05 -10.54
C TRP A 339 1.67 -19.34 -9.93
N ASN A 340 2.49 -18.67 -10.74
CA ASN A 340 3.64 -17.91 -10.29
C ASN A 340 3.25 -16.80 -9.30
N THR A 341 2.16 -16.07 -9.56
CA THR A 341 1.61 -15.08 -8.64
C THR A 341 1.29 -15.71 -7.28
N VAL A 342 0.50 -16.78 -7.26
CA VAL A 342 0.11 -17.44 -6.01
C VAL A 342 1.33 -17.99 -5.28
N TYR A 343 2.25 -18.64 -6.02
CA TYR A 343 3.45 -19.25 -5.48
C TYR A 343 4.39 -18.21 -4.84
N VAL A 344 4.76 -17.15 -5.56
CA VAL A 344 5.67 -16.13 -5.02
C VAL A 344 5.04 -15.36 -3.86
N SER A 345 3.75 -15.04 -3.95
CA SER A 345 3.01 -14.36 -2.88
C SER A 345 2.92 -15.21 -1.62
N LEU A 346 2.70 -16.52 -1.75
CA LEU A 346 2.67 -17.42 -0.60
C LEU A 346 4.04 -17.52 0.06
N VAL A 347 5.11 -17.73 -0.73
CA VAL A 347 6.49 -17.82 -0.22
C VAL A 347 6.88 -16.52 0.47
N ALA A 348 6.66 -15.37 -0.17
CA ALA A 348 6.94 -14.07 0.42
C ALA A 348 6.14 -13.81 1.69
N THR A 349 4.87 -14.22 1.74
CA THR A 349 4.03 -14.10 2.93
C THR A 349 4.60 -14.90 4.10
N ILE A 350 4.96 -16.17 3.86
CA ILE A 350 5.54 -17.03 4.89
C ILE A 350 6.84 -16.41 5.42
N VAL A 351 7.74 -16.02 4.53
CA VAL A 351 9.03 -15.40 4.92
C VAL A 351 8.80 -14.11 5.71
N THR A 352 7.92 -13.23 5.24
CA THR A 352 7.64 -11.94 5.91
C THR A 352 7.04 -12.15 7.30
N VAL A 353 6.10 -13.10 7.44
CA VAL A 353 5.47 -13.44 8.73
C VAL A 353 6.49 -14.01 9.70
N LEU A 354 7.36 -14.92 9.26
CA LEU A 354 8.39 -15.50 10.10
C LEU A 354 9.39 -14.44 10.58
N VAL A 355 9.84 -13.55 9.69
CA VAL A 355 10.74 -12.44 10.04
C VAL A 355 10.05 -11.45 10.98
N GLY A 356 8.79 -11.09 10.70
CA GLY A 356 8.00 -10.22 11.57
C GLY A 356 7.79 -10.82 12.97
N LEU A 357 7.47 -12.11 13.06
CA LEU A 357 7.35 -12.83 14.33
C LEU A 357 8.66 -12.81 15.11
N LEU A 358 9.79 -13.07 14.44
CA LEU A 358 11.11 -13.02 15.05
C LEU A 358 11.40 -11.62 15.62
N ILE A 359 11.17 -10.57 14.83
CA ILE A 359 11.42 -9.18 15.25
C ILE A 359 10.56 -8.81 16.45
N VAL A 360 9.26 -9.06 16.40
CA VAL A 360 8.36 -8.68 17.50
C VAL A 360 8.60 -9.55 18.74
N TRP A 361 8.97 -10.82 18.57
CA TRP A 361 9.41 -11.68 19.67
C TRP A 361 10.66 -11.12 20.38
N VAL A 362 11.67 -10.63 19.64
CA VAL A 362 12.84 -9.96 20.23
C VAL A 362 12.44 -8.66 20.91
N MET A 363 11.54 -7.88 20.31
CA MET A 363 11.07 -6.61 20.89
C MET A 363 10.24 -6.78 22.16
N ARG A 364 9.59 -7.93 22.38
CA ARG A 364 8.86 -8.21 23.62
C ARG A 364 9.79 -8.40 24.83
N ASP A 365 11.05 -8.79 24.63
CA ASP A 365 12.00 -8.99 25.73
C ASP A 365 12.24 -7.66 26.49
N PRO A 366 11.92 -7.56 27.79
CA PRO A 366 12.17 -6.36 28.59
C PRO A 366 13.64 -5.90 28.58
N ARG A 367 14.60 -6.80 28.36
CA ARG A 367 16.03 -6.51 28.35
C ARG A 367 16.49 -5.84 27.06
N PHE A 368 15.72 -5.97 25.98
CA PHE A 368 16.09 -5.43 24.68
C PHE A 368 15.98 -3.90 24.67
N LYS A 369 17.11 -3.20 24.53
CA LYS A 369 17.18 -1.74 24.60
C LYS A 369 16.81 -1.03 23.28
N PHE A 370 16.86 -1.75 22.15
CA PHE A 370 16.68 -1.18 20.81
C PHE A 370 15.26 -1.31 20.24
N LYS A 371 14.23 -1.54 21.09
CA LYS A 371 12.83 -1.73 20.66
C LYS A 371 12.33 -0.61 19.74
N LYS A 372 12.60 0.65 20.11
CA LYS A 372 12.19 1.83 19.33
C LYS A 372 12.88 1.87 17.96
N LEU A 373 14.13 1.42 17.88
CA LEU A 373 14.88 1.40 16.63
C LEU A 373 14.31 0.34 15.69
N TYR A 374 14.06 -0.88 16.19
CA TYR A 374 13.51 -1.99 15.40
C TYR A 374 12.09 -1.69 14.91
N SER A 375 11.21 -1.17 15.77
CA SER A 375 9.87 -0.72 15.38
C SER A 375 9.94 0.34 14.27
N ARG A 376 10.84 1.32 14.41
CA ARG A 376 11.04 2.37 13.39
C ARG A 376 11.55 1.80 12.07
N ILE A 377 12.50 0.89 12.09
CA ILE A 377 13.08 0.32 10.86
C ILE A 377 12.08 -0.60 10.18
N GLY A 378 11.36 -1.41 10.96
CA GLY A 378 10.23 -2.20 10.48
C GLY A 378 9.20 -1.32 9.75
N SER A 379 8.92 -0.11 10.26
CA SER A 379 8.01 0.82 9.60
C SER A 379 8.55 1.48 8.32
N LEU A 380 9.87 1.47 8.08
CA LEU A 380 10.47 2.09 6.89
C LEU A 380 10.15 1.31 5.61
N GLY A 381 10.01 -0.02 5.70
CA GLY A 381 9.79 -0.89 4.53
C GLY A 381 8.60 -0.45 3.67
N TYR A 382 7.49 -0.07 4.30
CA TYR A 382 6.29 0.40 3.60
C TYR A 382 6.51 1.73 2.87
N ALA A 383 7.36 2.60 3.43
CA ALA A 383 7.54 3.94 2.92
C ALA A 383 8.46 4.00 1.69
N ILE A 384 9.34 3.02 1.51
CA ILE A 384 10.25 2.98 0.35
C ILE A 384 9.43 2.52 -0.88
N PRO A 385 9.35 3.33 -1.96
CA PRO A 385 8.71 2.95 -3.20
C PRO A 385 9.36 1.70 -3.81
N GLY A 386 8.56 0.85 -4.45
CA GLY A 386 8.99 -0.43 -5.02
C GLY A 386 10.10 -0.28 -6.06
N THR A 387 10.07 0.77 -6.90
CA THR A 387 11.15 1.08 -7.85
C THR A 387 12.47 1.40 -7.14
N VAL A 388 12.41 2.27 -6.15
CA VAL A 388 13.56 2.68 -5.34
C VAL A 388 14.13 1.46 -4.62
N LEU A 389 13.27 0.65 -4.03
CA LEU A 389 13.66 -0.56 -3.34
C LEU A 389 14.33 -1.56 -4.30
N ALA A 390 13.70 -1.81 -5.45
CA ALA A 390 14.22 -2.74 -6.46
C ALA A 390 15.62 -2.33 -6.94
N ILE A 391 15.79 -1.08 -7.37
CA ILE A 391 17.07 -0.57 -7.85
C ILE A 391 18.12 -0.58 -6.74
N GLY A 392 17.74 -0.17 -5.52
CA GLY A 392 18.64 -0.19 -4.38
C GLY A 392 19.11 -1.60 -4.02
N LEU A 393 18.29 -2.62 -4.26
CA LEU A 393 18.62 -4.02 -3.96
C LEU A 393 19.49 -4.69 -5.04
N LEU A 394 19.52 -4.20 -6.28
CA LEU A 394 20.33 -4.79 -7.36
C LEU A 394 21.81 -4.95 -6.98
N THR A 395 22.39 -3.94 -6.33
CA THR A 395 23.82 -3.95 -5.97
C THR A 395 24.14 -4.86 -4.78
N PRO A 396 23.40 -4.78 -3.65
CA PRO A 396 23.50 -5.78 -2.59
C PRO A 396 23.34 -7.21 -3.09
N TYR A 397 22.43 -7.46 -4.04
CA TYR A 397 22.23 -8.77 -4.64
C TYR A 397 23.45 -9.21 -5.46
N ALA A 398 23.97 -8.34 -6.33
CA ALA A 398 25.16 -8.64 -7.11
C ALA A 398 26.39 -8.94 -6.24
N TRP A 399 26.58 -8.18 -5.15
CA TRP A 399 27.67 -8.42 -4.19
C TRP A 399 27.50 -9.74 -3.45
N PHE A 400 26.28 -10.05 -3.00
CA PHE A 400 26.00 -11.34 -2.37
C PHE A 400 26.24 -12.49 -3.33
N ASP A 401 25.67 -12.45 -4.54
CA ASP A 401 25.80 -13.53 -5.52
C ASP A 401 27.27 -13.74 -5.92
N THR A 402 28.03 -12.67 -6.17
CA THR A 402 29.45 -12.78 -6.50
C THR A 402 30.27 -13.34 -5.33
N GLY A 403 30.02 -12.89 -4.11
CA GLY A 403 30.74 -13.35 -2.92
C GLY A 403 30.42 -14.79 -2.55
N PHE A 404 29.13 -15.14 -2.55
CA PHE A 404 28.65 -16.48 -2.22
C PHE A 404 29.04 -17.48 -3.30
N SER A 405 28.96 -17.12 -4.58
CA SER A 405 29.43 -17.94 -5.69
C SER A 405 30.92 -18.26 -5.56
N LYS A 406 31.77 -17.26 -5.29
CA LYS A 406 33.21 -17.48 -5.02
C LYS A 406 33.45 -18.43 -3.84
N LEU A 407 32.68 -18.29 -2.76
CA LEU A 407 32.76 -19.17 -1.61
C LEU A 407 32.38 -20.61 -1.96
N MET A 408 31.29 -20.81 -2.69
CA MET A 408 30.82 -22.14 -3.08
C MET A 408 31.77 -22.82 -4.06
N THR A 409 32.36 -22.07 -4.98
CA THR A 409 33.42 -22.58 -5.86
C THR A 409 34.66 -22.97 -5.06
N ALA A 410 35.07 -22.16 -4.08
CA ALA A 410 36.24 -22.45 -3.25
C ALA A 410 36.04 -23.66 -2.31
N LEU A 411 34.84 -23.82 -1.73
CA LEU A 411 34.55 -24.89 -0.78
C LEU A 411 34.13 -26.20 -1.45
N PHE A 412 33.38 -26.13 -2.56
CA PHE A 412 32.69 -27.29 -3.15
C PHE A 412 33.00 -27.49 -4.64
N GLY A 413 33.82 -26.65 -5.27
CA GLY A 413 34.14 -26.76 -6.70
C GLY A 413 32.94 -26.52 -7.63
N LEU A 414 31.87 -25.90 -7.13
CA LEU A 414 30.65 -25.66 -7.89
C LEU A 414 30.85 -24.54 -8.92
N PRO A 415 30.17 -24.61 -10.10
CA PRO A 415 30.23 -23.56 -11.10
C PRO A 415 29.63 -22.25 -10.59
N PRO A 416 30.11 -21.09 -11.07
CA PRO A 416 29.56 -19.81 -10.67
C PRO A 416 28.08 -19.69 -11.00
N GLN A 417 27.26 -19.32 -10.00
CA GLN A 417 25.81 -19.19 -10.15
C GLN A 417 25.28 -17.91 -9.50
N LEU A 418 24.19 -17.36 -10.05
CA LEU A 418 23.42 -16.26 -9.46
C LEU A 418 22.30 -16.85 -8.60
N TYR A 419 22.47 -16.83 -7.28
CA TYR A 419 21.54 -17.48 -6.35
C TYR A 419 20.33 -16.60 -6.04
N ILE A 420 20.56 -15.30 -5.86
CA ILE A 420 19.52 -14.31 -5.59
C ILE A 420 18.92 -13.79 -6.90
N MET A 421 19.76 -13.32 -7.82
CA MET A 421 19.30 -12.69 -9.07
C MET A 421 18.84 -13.71 -10.11
N GLY A 422 19.33 -14.95 -10.05
CA GLY A 422 18.97 -16.02 -10.97
C GLY A 422 17.64 -16.73 -10.67
N GLY A 423 17.00 -16.41 -9.53
CA GLY A 423 15.75 -17.05 -9.11
C GLY A 423 14.80 -16.08 -8.41
N ILE A 424 13.73 -16.62 -7.82
CA ILE A 424 12.70 -15.80 -7.14
C ILE A 424 13.16 -15.23 -5.80
N ALA A 425 14.35 -15.61 -5.30
CA ALA A 425 14.83 -15.23 -3.99
C ALA A 425 14.99 -13.72 -3.85
N GLY A 426 15.50 -13.03 -4.88
CA GLY A 426 15.56 -11.57 -4.90
C GLY A 426 14.18 -10.92 -4.77
N LEU A 427 13.21 -11.43 -5.53
CA LEU A 427 11.83 -10.93 -5.47
C LEU A 427 11.20 -11.15 -4.08
N VAL A 428 11.40 -12.33 -3.48
CA VAL A 428 10.89 -12.66 -2.13
C VAL A 428 11.53 -11.76 -1.05
N ILE A 429 12.84 -11.49 -1.13
CA ILE A 429 13.53 -10.59 -0.19
C ILE A 429 13.00 -9.17 -0.35
N ALA A 430 12.82 -8.67 -1.57
CA ALA A 430 12.31 -7.33 -1.81
C ALA A 430 10.87 -7.17 -1.28
N TYR A 431 10.00 -8.15 -1.52
CA TYR A 431 8.66 -8.19 -0.91
C TYR A 431 8.70 -8.22 0.60
N MET A 432 9.57 -9.06 1.19
CA MET A 432 9.73 -9.13 2.63
C MET A 432 10.14 -7.77 3.18
N VAL A 433 11.13 -7.07 2.61
CA VAL A 433 11.52 -5.72 3.04
C VAL A 433 10.36 -4.74 2.93
N ARG A 434 9.62 -4.72 1.81
CA ARG A 434 8.53 -3.77 1.59
C ARG A 434 7.35 -3.99 2.54
N PHE A 435 6.96 -5.24 2.75
CA PHE A 435 5.73 -5.59 3.45
C PHE A 435 5.93 -5.97 4.94
N LEU A 436 7.18 -5.93 5.43
CA LEU A 436 7.52 -6.21 6.83
C LEU A 436 6.76 -5.32 7.82
N ALA A 437 6.58 -4.04 7.49
CA ALA A 437 5.89 -3.06 8.32
C ALA A 437 4.45 -3.50 8.69
N MET A 438 3.73 -4.04 7.71
CA MET A 438 2.33 -4.48 7.88
C MET A 438 2.25 -5.68 8.82
N THR A 439 3.18 -6.61 8.69
CA THR A 439 3.28 -7.78 9.57
C THR A 439 3.61 -7.37 10.99
N ILE A 440 4.64 -6.53 11.18
CA ILE A 440 5.03 -6.03 12.51
C ILE A 440 3.85 -5.30 13.16
N GLY A 441 3.17 -4.40 12.44
CA GLY A 441 2.02 -3.67 12.96
C GLY A 441 0.87 -4.58 13.39
N SER A 442 0.54 -5.60 12.58
CA SER A 442 -0.50 -6.59 12.95
C SER A 442 -0.13 -7.37 14.21
N LEU A 443 1.14 -7.80 14.32
CA LEU A 443 1.65 -8.55 15.47
C LEU A 443 1.73 -7.70 16.74
N GLU A 444 2.18 -6.45 16.64
CA GLU A 444 2.19 -5.50 17.76
C GLU A 444 0.77 -5.27 18.30
N ALA A 445 -0.21 -5.03 17.43
CA ALA A 445 -1.62 -4.90 17.82
C ALA A 445 -2.18 -6.17 18.47
N GLY A 446 -1.72 -7.35 18.03
CA GLY A 446 -2.01 -8.63 18.68
C GLY A 446 -1.43 -8.71 20.10
N TYR A 447 -0.17 -8.31 20.26
CA TYR A 447 0.50 -8.33 21.55
C TYR A 447 -0.01 -7.30 22.56
N GLU A 448 -0.55 -6.16 22.11
CA GLU A 448 -1.24 -5.19 22.99
C GLU A 448 -2.41 -5.83 23.74
N ARG A 449 -3.02 -6.89 23.18
CA ARG A 449 -4.11 -7.64 23.81
C ARG A 449 -3.63 -8.76 24.74
N ILE A 450 -2.32 -9.06 24.77
CA ILE A 450 -1.74 -10.15 25.58
C ILE A 450 -1.06 -9.54 26.82
N PRO A 451 -1.66 -9.66 28.02
CA PRO A 451 -1.15 -9.03 29.24
C PRO A 451 0.25 -9.53 29.61
N LEU A 452 1.10 -8.64 30.15
CA LEU A 452 2.46 -8.99 30.59
C LEU A 452 2.46 -10.01 31.74
N GLN A 453 1.36 -10.15 32.48
CA GLN A 453 1.20 -11.09 33.58
C GLN A 453 1.32 -12.56 33.12
N LEU A 454 0.94 -12.86 31.87
CA LEU A 454 1.10 -14.20 31.30
C LEU A 454 2.59 -14.57 31.16
N ASP A 455 3.43 -13.59 30.83
CA ASP A 455 4.88 -13.78 30.70
C ASP A 455 5.53 -14.04 32.06
N THR A 456 5.03 -13.41 33.13
CA THR A 456 5.52 -13.65 34.49
C THR A 456 5.01 -14.97 35.07
N ALA A 457 3.77 -15.36 34.76
CA ALA A 457 3.20 -16.64 35.19
C ALA A 457 3.95 -17.82 34.55
N SER A 458 4.14 -17.79 33.23
CA SER A 458 4.91 -18.81 32.50
C SER A 458 6.33 -18.96 33.05
N ARG A 459 7.02 -17.84 33.31
CA ARG A 459 8.37 -17.84 33.88
C ARG A 459 8.42 -18.35 35.33
N SER A 460 7.38 -18.10 36.13
CA SER A 460 7.29 -18.62 37.51
C SER A 460 7.09 -20.14 37.55
N LEU A 461 6.50 -20.71 36.50
CA LEU A 461 6.37 -22.16 36.28
C LEU A 461 7.65 -22.78 35.67
N GLY A 462 8.79 -22.09 35.70
CA GLY A 462 10.08 -22.58 35.22
C GLY A 462 10.25 -22.61 33.70
N GLN A 463 9.31 -22.04 32.93
CA GLN A 463 9.40 -22.04 31.47
C GLN A 463 10.42 -21.01 30.95
N SER A 464 11.17 -21.39 29.92
CA SER A 464 12.11 -20.50 29.24
C SER A 464 11.38 -19.43 28.40
N TYR A 465 12.13 -18.40 27.95
CA TYR A 465 11.58 -17.36 27.07
C TYR A 465 11.06 -17.93 25.73
N GLY A 466 11.81 -18.86 25.14
CA GLY A 466 11.39 -19.55 23.91
C GLY A 466 10.17 -20.44 24.13
N THR A 467 10.15 -21.20 25.22
CA THR A 467 8.99 -22.06 25.52
C THR A 467 7.73 -21.25 25.79
N THR A 468 7.86 -20.11 26.46
CA THR A 468 6.76 -19.15 26.66
C THR A 468 6.23 -18.63 25.32
N PHE A 469 7.10 -18.29 24.39
CA PHE A 469 6.69 -17.86 23.06
C PHE A 469 5.88 -18.94 22.33
N PHE A 470 6.41 -20.16 22.20
CA PHE A 470 5.74 -21.22 21.44
C PHE A 470 4.45 -21.75 22.11
N ARG A 471 4.41 -21.85 23.44
CA ARG A 471 3.25 -22.40 24.17
C ARG A 471 2.18 -21.36 24.51
N VAL A 472 2.55 -20.11 24.72
CA VAL A 472 1.62 -19.06 25.17
C VAL A 472 1.38 -18.01 24.10
N HIS A 473 2.44 -17.37 23.61
CA HIS A 473 2.28 -16.24 22.67
C HIS A 473 1.79 -16.69 21.30
N LEU A 474 2.42 -17.71 20.71
CA LEU A 474 2.12 -18.14 19.35
C LEU A 474 0.65 -18.56 19.16
N PRO A 475 0.02 -19.35 20.05
CA PRO A 475 -1.41 -19.67 19.94
C PRO A 475 -2.32 -18.43 20.06
N LEU A 476 -2.01 -17.51 20.97
CA LEU A 476 -2.78 -16.28 21.18
C LEU A 476 -2.61 -15.27 20.03
N LEU A 477 -1.47 -15.30 19.35
CA LEU A 477 -1.18 -14.46 18.19
C LEU A 477 -1.75 -15.00 16.87
N ARG A 478 -2.26 -16.25 16.82
CA ARG A 478 -2.81 -16.84 15.58
C ARG A 478 -3.75 -15.91 14.80
N PRO A 479 -4.70 -15.18 15.43
CA PRO A 479 -5.56 -14.24 14.69
C PRO A 479 -4.79 -13.05 14.08
N ALA A 480 -3.78 -12.52 14.81
CA ALA A 480 -2.94 -11.42 14.35
C ALA A 480 -1.98 -11.87 13.24
N ILE A 481 -1.45 -13.10 13.34
CA ILE A 481 -0.65 -13.76 12.30
C ILE A 481 -1.49 -13.94 11.04
N GLY A 482 -2.71 -14.47 11.15
CA GLY A 482 -3.60 -14.67 10.01
C GLY A 482 -3.96 -13.36 9.31
N THR A 483 -4.20 -12.29 10.07
CA THR A 483 -4.47 -10.95 9.53
C THR A 483 -3.24 -10.38 8.81
N GLY A 484 -2.06 -10.44 9.44
CA GLY A 484 -0.81 -9.98 8.83
C GLY A 484 -0.45 -10.77 7.57
N ALA A 485 -0.56 -12.10 7.63
CA ALA A 485 -0.31 -12.99 6.51
C ALA A 485 -1.22 -12.68 5.31
N LEU A 486 -2.53 -12.52 5.56
CA LEU A 486 -3.46 -12.21 4.49
C LEU A 486 -3.17 -10.87 3.82
N LEU A 487 -2.85 -9.83 4.59
CA LEU A 487 -2.53 -8.51 4.05
C LEU A 487 -1.28 -8.56 3.15
N VAL A 488 -0.21 -9.22 3.62
CA VAL A 488 1.00 -9.41 2.80
C VAL A 488 0.70 -10.23 1.55
N PHE A 489 -0.07 -11.31 1.67
CA PHE A 489 -0.43 -12.17 0.53
C PHE A 489 -1.15 -11.39 -0.56
N VAL A 490 -2.14 -10.57 -0.19
CA VAL A 490 -2.91 -9.80 -1.17
C VAL A 490 -2.10 -8.66 -1.77
N ASP A 491 -1.30 -7.95 -0.97
CA ASP A 491 -0.48 -6.86 -1.49
C ASP A 491 0.66 -7.36 -2.39
N THR A 492 1.23 -8.53 -2.12
CA THR A 492 2.23 -9.16 -3.00
C THR A 492 1.64 -9.62 -4.32
N MET A 493 0.38 -10.09 -4.36
CA MET A 493 -0.23 -10.58 -5.61
C MET A 493 -0.51 -9.48 -6.62
N LYS A 494 -0.81 -8.26 -6.15
CA LYS A 494 -1.04 -7.09 -7.00
C LYS A 494 0.22 -6.26 -7.22
N GLU A 495 1.35 -6.67 -6.66
CA GLU A 495 2.61 -5.93 -6.74
C GLU A 495 3.14 -5.98 -8.18
N LEU A 496 3.46 -4.79 -8.71
CA LEU A 496 3.97 -4.62 -10.07
C LEU A 496 5.39 -4.04 -10.07
N SER A 497 5.63 -2.99 -9.30
CA SER A 497 6.83 -2.15 -9.39
C SER A 497 8.14 -2.88 -9.07
N ILE A 498 8.14 -3.69 -8.00
CA ILE A 498 9.28 -4.54 -7.63
C ILE A 498 9.42 -5.67 -8.63
N THR A 499 8.32 -6.31 -8.97
CA THR A 499 8.29 -7.48 -9.87
C THR A 499 8.85 -7.16 -11.24
N LEU A 500 8.46 -6.03 -11.85
CA LEU A 500 8.97 -5.60 -13.16
C LEU A 500 10.48 -5.48 -13.20
N LEU A 501 11.13 -5.13 -12.09
CA LEU A 501 12.56 -4.84 -12.02
C LEU A 501 13.41 -5.99 -11.49
N LEU A 502 12.83 -6.88 -10.67
CA LEU A 502 13.57 -7.94 -9.98
C LEU A 502 13.16 -9.37 -10.35
N ARG A 503 12.11 -9.56 -11.16
CA ARG A 503 11.72 -10.92 -11.58
C ARG A 503 12.85 -11.57 -12.40
N PRO A 504 13.10 -12.88 -12.21
CA PRO A 504 14.05 -13.60 -13.05
C PRO A 504 13.49 -13.81 -14.46
N MET A 505 14.36 -14.25 -15.37
CA MET A 505 13.98 -14.57 -16.75
C MET A 505 12.88 -15.65 -16.77
N ASN A 506 11.91 -15.51 -17.69
CA ASN A 506 10.78 -16.42 -17.87
C ASN A 506 9.86 -16.57 -16.63
N PHE A 507 9.89 -15.61 -15.71
CA PHE A 507 8.99 -15.57 -14.56
C PHE A 507 8.06 -14.37 -14.67
N GLU A 508 6.82 -14.62 -15.09
CA GLU A 508 5.75 -13.61 -15.13
C GLU A 508 4.74 -13.87 -14.02
N THR A 509 4.23 -12.80 -13.42
CA THR A 509 3.08 -12.79 -12.52
C THR A 509 1.87 -12.24 -13.28
N LEU A 510 0.65 -12.42 -12.76
CA LEU A 510 -0.55 -11.79 -13.32
C LEU A 510 -0.40 -10.28 -13.51
N ALA A 511 0.23 -9.58 -12.55
CA ALA A 511 0.44 -8.14 -12.61
C ALA A 511 1.37 -7.78 -13.78
N THR A 512 2.48 -8.49 -13.93
CA THR A 512 3.43 -8.21 -15.00
C THR A 512 2.96 -8.69 -16.36
N TRP A 513 2.22 -9.78 -16.43
CA TRP A 513 1.57 -10.27 -17.65
C TRP A 513 0.57 -9.25 -18.18
N LEU A 514 -0.33 -8.76 -17.31
CA LEU A 514 -1.28 -7.71 -17.65
C LEU A 514 -0.56 -6.43 -18.11
N TYR A 515 0.49 -6.01 -17.40
CA TYR A 515 1.28 -4.86 -17.82
C TYR A 515 1.92 -5.08 -19.21
N ALA A 516 2.47 -6.25 -19.48
CA ALA A 516 3.12 -6.55 -20.76
C ALA A 516 2.12 -6.57 -21.92
N GLU A 517 0.93 -7.14 -21.70
CA GLU A 517 -0.22 -7.09 -22.62
C GLU A 517 -0.63 -5.64 -22.91
N ALA A 518 -0.86 -4.84 -21.85
CA ALA A 518 -1.23 -3.44 -21.98
C ALA A 518 -0.16 -2.60 -22.70
N ALA A 519 1.12 -2.84 -22.43
CA ALA A 519 2.24 -2.16 -23.07
C ALA A 519 2.34 -2.48 -24.58
N ARG A 520 1.93 -3.70 -24.99
CA ARG A 520 1.83 -4.10 -26.41
C ARG A 520 0.57 -3.59 -27.11
N GLY A 521 -0.37 -2.97 -26.38
CA GLY A 521 -1.69 -2.60 -26.90
C GLY A 521 -2.57 -3.81 -27.23
N THR A 522 -2.20 -4.99 -26.75
CA THR A 522 -2.92 -6.25 -26.89
C THR A 522 -3.55 -6.56 -25.54
N TYR A 523 -4.86 -6.44 -25.41
CA TYR A 523 -5.53 -6.68 -24.13
C TYR A 523 -6.05 -8.11 -24.02
N GLU A 524 -5.40 -9.07 -24.68
CA GLU A 524 -6.03 -10.35 -24.96
C GLU A 524 -6.35 -11.10 -23.68
N GLU A 525 -5.31 -11.36 -22.91
CA GLU A 525 -5.44 -12.07 -21.64
C GLU A 525 -5.27 -11.14 -20.44
N GLY A 526 -4.84 -9.90 -20.69
CA GLY A 526 -4.65 -8.88 -19.66
C GLY A 526 -5.93 -8.61 -18.86
N VAL A 527 -7.09 -8.55 -19.51
CA VAL A 527 -8.38 -8.31 -18.85
C VAL A 527 -8.74 -9.44 -17.88
N ILE A 528 -8.45 -10.70 -18.26
CA ILE A 528 -8.70 -11.87 -17.41
C ILE A 528 -7.77 -11.82 -16.19
N ALA A 529 -6.47 -11.54 -16.42
CA ALA A 529 -5.50 -11.36 -15.34
C ALA A 529 -5.92 -10.22 -14.38
N ALA A 530 -6.40 -9.10 -14.91
CA ALA A 530 -6.92 -7.98 -14.13
C ALA A 530 -8.08 -8.42 -13.23
N LEU A 531 -9.05 -9.14 -13.79
CA LEU A 531 -10.23 -9.60 -13.06
C LEU A 531 -9.86 -10.59 -11.94
N LEU A 532 -8.90 -11.48 -12.18
CA LEU A 532 -8.36 -12.39 -11.16
C LEU A 532 -7.70 -11.63 -10.01
N ILE A 533 -6.89 -10.62 -10.32
CA ILE A 533 -6.25 -9.75 -9.30
C ILE A 533 -7.33 -9.04 -8.46
N VAL A 534 -8.38 -8.52 -9.09
CA VAL A 534 -9.50 -7.86 -8.38
C VAL A 534 -10.25 -8.84 -7.48
N ALA A 535 -10.57 -10.03 -7.98
CA ALA A 535 -11.31 -11.05 -7.22
C ALA A 535 -10.57 -11.40 -5.91
N VAL A 536 -9.26 -11.51 -5.98
CA VAL A 536 -8.38 -11.73 -4.84
C VAL A 536 -8.29 -10.48 -3.95
N GLY A 537 -8.15 -9.29 -4.55
CA GLY A 537 -8.11 -8.00 -3.86
C GLY A 537 -9.35 -7.69 -3.02
N LEU A 538 -10.49 -8.31 -3.32
CA LEU A 538 -11.72 -8.18 -2.54
C LEU A 538 -11.66 -8.87 -1.17
N ILE A 539 -10.78 -9.86 -0.99
CA ILE A 539 -10.73 -10.66 0.25
C ILE A 539 -10.44 -9.79 1.50
N PRO A 540 -9.40 -8.92 1.53
CA PRO A 540 -9.15 -8.04 2.66
C PRO A 540 -10.26 -7.01 2.86
N VAL A 541 -10.87 -6.51 1.77
CA VAL A 541 -11.98 -5.55 1.85
C VAL A 541 -13.18 -6.17 2.55
N ILE A 542 -13.53 -7.41 2.22
CA ILE A 542 -14.62 -8.16 2.87
C ILE A 542 -14.32 -8.35 4.36
N ILE A 543 -13.06 -8.63 4.73
CA ILE A 543 -12.66 -8.78 6.13
C ILE A 543 -12.73 -7.45 6.88
N LEU A 544 -12.24 -6.36 6.28
CA LEU A 544 -12.36 -5.02 6.83
C LEU A 544 -13.82 -4.62 7.02
N ALA A 545 -14.67 -4.88 6.03
CA ALA A 545 -16.12 -4.63 6.12
C ALA A 545 -16.76 -5.36 7.31
N ARG A 546 -16.49 -6.66 7.47
CA ARG A 546 -16.99 -7.46 8.60
C ARG A 546 -16.50 -6.97 9.96
N SER A 547 -15.29 -6.40 10.02
CA SER A 547 -14.75 -5.82 11.25
C SER A 547 -15.49 -4.55 11.68
N GLN A 548 -15.96 -3.75 10.71
CA GLN A 548 -16.71 -2.52 10.98
C GLN A 548 -18.14 -2.80 11.46
N ASP A 549 -18.78 -3.86 10.96
CA ASP A 549 -20.14 -4.27 11.38
C ASP A 549 -20.21 -4.74 12.84
N LYS A 550 -19.07 -5.19 13.40
CA LYS A 550 -18.98 -5.59 14.82
C LYS A 550 -18.97 -4.40 15.79
N ILE A 551 -18.71 -3.18 15.30
CA ILE A 551 -18.92 -1.95 16.07
C ILE A 551 -20.43 -1.67 16.04
N LYS A 552 -21.19 -2.46 16.81
CA LYS A 552 -22.63 -2.31 16.94
C LYS A 552 -22.95 -0.94 17.56
N TYR A 553 -23.71 -0.16 16.81
CA TYR A 553 -24.41 1.06 17.23
C TYR A 553 -25.49 0.77 18.26
#